data_AF-A0A946MZ84-F1
#
_entry.id   AF-A0A946MZ84-F1
#
_cell.length_a   1.000
_cell.length_b   1.000
_cell.length_c   1.000
_cell.angle_alpha   90.00
_cell.angle_beta   90.00
_cell.angle_gamma   90.00
#
_symmetry.space_group_name_H-M   'P 1'
#
loop_
_entity.id
_entity.type
_entity.pdbx_description
1 polymer ?
#
loop_
_entity_poly.entity_id
_entity_poly.type
_entity_poly.pdbx_seq_one_letter_code
_entity_poly.pdbx_strand_id
1 'polypeptide(L)' 'AEVELYSPEEGISPGQACVFYDGGSSRILGGGWIWRGS' A
#
# COMPACT_ATOMS: atom_id res chain seq x y z
N ALA A 1 -1.16 1.38 -10.98
CA ALA A 1 -0.36 2.34 -10.19
C ALA A 1 0.80 1.58 -9.59
N GLU A 2 1.96 2.22 -9.49
CA GLU A 2 3.17 1.66 -8.88
C GLU A 2 3.51 2.50 -7.65
N VAL A 3 3.99 1.84 -6.59
CA VAL A 3 4.23 2.44 -5.28
C VAL A 3 5.55 1.89 -4.75
N GLU A 4 6.46 2.78 -4.38
CA GLU A 4 7.74 2.45 -3.76
C GLU A 4 7.64 2.68 -2.25
N LEU A 5 8.15 1.73 -1.46
CA LEU A 5 8.20 1.88 -0.01
C LEU A 5 9.46 2.66 0.38
N TYR A 6 9.35 3.53 1.38
CA TYR A 6 10.49 4.27 1.91
C TYR A 6 11.56 3.33 2.51
N SER A 7 11.11 2.26 3.17
CA SER A 7 11.92 1.16 3.69
C SER A 7 11.31 -0.18 3.28
N PRO A 8 12.11 -1.23 3.13
CA PRO A 8 11.59 -2.58 2.96
C PRO A 8 10.76 -2.99 4.18
N GLU A 9 9.60 -3.59 3.94
CA GLU A 9 8.70 -4.10 4.99
C GLU A 9 8.54 -5.62 4.86
N GLU A 10 8.53 -6.32 6.00
CA GLU A 10 8.32 -7.78 6.02
C GLU A 10 6.85 -8.14 5.81
N GLY A 11 6.61 -9.30 5.19
CA GLY A 11 5.26 -9.86 5.05
C GLY A 11 4.38 -9.22 3.97
N ILE A 12 4.92 -8.33 3.13
CA ILE A 12 4.23 -7.77 1.95
C ILE A 12 4.14 -8.83 0.85
N SER A 13 2.91 -9.17 0.45
CA SER A 13 2.59 -10.27 -0.48
C SER A 13 1.44 -9.91 -1.41
N PRO A 14 1.44 -10.44 -2.66
CA PRO A 14 0.30 -10.31 -3.56
C PRO A 14 -1.00 -10.83 -2.96
N GLY A 15 -2.11 -10.13 -3.21
CA GLY A 15 -3.44 -10.44 -2.70
C GLY A 15 -3.80 -9.80 -1.36
N GLN A 16 -2.84 -9.19 -0.66
CA GLN A 16 -3.13 -8.34 0.50
C GLN A 16 -3.72 -6.99 0.07
N ALA A 17 -4.49 -6.35 0.95
CA ALA A 17 -4.97 -5.00 0.74
C ALA A 17 -3.91 -3.97 1.16
N CYS A 18 -3.72 -2.94 0.36
CA CYS A 18 -2.95 -1.74 0.67
C CYS A 18 -3.92 -0.56 0.80
N VAL A 19 -3.79 0.23 1.87
CA VAL A 19 -4.65 1.39 2.16
C VAL A 19 -3.77 2.60 2.38
N PHE A 20 -4.13 3.71 1.73
CA PHE A 20 -3.45 4.99 1.87
C PHE A 20 -4.23 5.89 2.82
N TYR A 21 -3.51 6.53 3.74
CA TYR A 21 -4.05 7.46 4.72
C TYR A 21 -3.49 8.85 4.48
N ASP A 22 -4.23 9.85 4.95
CA ASP A 22 -3.72 11.22 5.07
C ASP A 22 -2.65 11.29 6.18
N GLY A 23 -1.51 11.94 5.92
CA GLY A 23 -0.32 11.87 6.78
C GLY A 23 -0.46 12.49 8.17
N GLY A 24 -1.52 13.29 8.41
CA GLY A 24 -1.80 13.94 9.68
C GLY A 24 -3.12 13.54 10.34
N SER A 25 -3.85 12.57 9.78
CA SER A 25 -5.16 12.17 10.29
C SER A 25 -5.42 10.68 10.07
N SER A 26 -6.53 10.17 10.60
CA SER A 26 -6.98 8.80 10.35
C SER A 26 -7.80 8.65 9.06
N ARG A 27 -7.88 9.70 8.22
CA ARG A 27 -8.69 9.69 7.00
C ARG A 27 -8.09 8.76 5.95
N ILE A 28 -8.93 7.88 5.39
CA ILE A 28 -8.57 7.01 4.27
C ILE A 28 -8.66 7.80 2.96
N LEU A 29 -7.61 7.73 2.14
CA LEU A 29 -7.53 8.33 0.81
C LEU A 29 -7.88 7.34 -0.30
N GLY A 30 -7.80 6.04 -0.01
CA GLY A 30 -8.11 4.98 -0.95
C GLY A 30 -7.23 3.76 -0.70
N GLY A 31 -7.20 2.85 -1.66
CA GLY A 31 -6.44 1.62 -1.56
C GLY A 31 -6.64 0.70 -2.74
N GLY A 32 -6.02 -0.47 -2.68
CA GLY A 32 -6.12 -1.50 -3.71
C GLY A 32 -5.50 -2.80 -3.24
N TRP A 33 -5.49 -3.79 -4.14
CA TRP A 33 -4.83 -5.07 -3.89
C TRP A 33 -3.37 -5.00 -4.33
N ILE A 34 -2.46 -5.51 -3.49
CA ILE A 34 -1.06 -5.67 -3.83
C ILE A 34 -0.96 -6.78 -4.89
N TRP A 35 -0.21 -6.53 -5.95
CA TRP A 35 0.00 -7.47 -7.05
C TRP A 35 1.41 -7.26 -7.60
N ARG A 36 1.98 -8.28 -8.28
CA ARG A 36 3.41 -8.29 -8.68
C ARG A 36 3.77 -7.42 -9.89
N GLY A 37 2.87 -6.58 -10.40
CA GLY A 37 3.08 -5.99 -11.72
C GLY A 37 2.96 -7.05 -12.83
N SER A 38 2.92 -6.62 -14.08
CA SER A 38 3.09 -7.48 -15.27
C SER A 38 4.50 -7.34 -15.80
#